data_AF-N9RU81-F1
#
_entry.id   AF-N9RU81-F1
#
_cell.length_a   1.000
_cell.length_b   1.000
_cell.length_c   1.000
_cell.angle_alpha   90.00
_cell.angle_beta   90.00
_cell.angle_gamma   90.00
#
_symmetry.space_group_name_H-M   'P 1'
#
loop_
_entity.id
_entity.type
_entity.pdbx_description
1 polymer ?
#
loop_
_entity_poly.entity_id
_entity_poly.type
_entity_poly.pdbx_seq_one_letter_code
_entity_poly.pdbx_strand_id
1 'polypeptide(L)'
;MSISFQPTRLVGAIAIAMGFTSIAFAQDQSTNKTVSLDTIVVTASRTEQKIKDVPARISIVEPQIVEQSPIASLPQLLQTDASINMVQSGGYGQTAAIFLRGTNSNHTLLLRDGARLNSNTSGAASLPFIDTTDIKQIEVLKGPASVLYGADAIGGVVQLISKTPDKTSAFITGEVGENKTYKSVIGADLAENGFYAQIRGQRLETDGTPVTDAKDNKKASFDQKGYSAKVGVDKQDYAASVDYSENQGYSDYDNYGNLVSQDFKNEVINLKGRLNVLDNLAIHARLSQFKDNLDQNDSPDYVYSTTQEAELYTKWQFSPAHNVLLGSTFKDIKGDVYSKNLWGGADVKYNESVNTIGYFVQHQYQQDGLETQVGVRVEDNDRFGTHTVGQGAIRYQVLPLTSVYANIGSAFRAPTTNDLYAVSWGANPDLKPEESFSYEMGVDQKLNDNIELGLSVYRNKVDNLISYQAGKLINVNKATFTGGEASLQWQQDALFFNTTYAYVQAKNDETKKDLNRRPKQSLTLTTGWDDGVYGISASVVAKSNSKDFADYPSTTPTINPGYVSTNVNAYWQATPMIKLFTNVENIGDVNYKTAYNGNGVYYINGGRIASAGVTFRY
;
A
#
# COMPACT_ATOMS: atom_id res chain seq x y z
N MET A 1 23.41 16.47 -25.40
CA MET A 1 23.70 17.76 -24.74
C MET A 1 23.76 17.46 -23.24
N SER A 2 24.95 17.55 -22.65
CA SER A 2 25.22 17.17 -21.25
C SER A 2 24.52 18.15 -20.31
N ILE A 3 23.46 17.70 -19.63
CA ILE A 3 22.81 18.47 -18.56
C ILE A 3 23.61 18.21 -17.29
N SER A 4 24.44 19.17 -16.93
CA SER A 4 25.18 19.22 -15.68
C SER A 4 24.21 19.31 -14.52
N PHE A 5 24.35 18.37 -13.57
CA PHE A 5 23.74 18.41 -12.24
C PHE A 5 24.03 19.78 -11.60
N GLN A 6 23.01 20.61 -11.40
CA GLN A 6 23.11 21.84 -10.61
C GLN A 6 22.36 21.62 -9.30
N PRO A 7 23.04 21.27 -8.18
CA PRO A 7 22.38 21.24 -6.88
C PRO A 7 21.95 22.67 -6.52
N THR A 8 20.68 22.84 -6.18
CA THR A 8 20.13 24.10 -5.67
C THR A 8 20.79 24.47 -4.34
N ARG A 9 20.86 25.78 -4.04
CA ARG A 9 21.61 26.36 -2.91
C ARG A 9 21.29 25.75 -1.53
N LEU A 10 20.10 25.18 -1.34
CA LEU A 10 19.70 24.53 -0.08
C LEU A 10 20.37 23.16 0.10
N VAL A 11 20.45 22.33 -0.95
CA VAL A 11 21.16 21.04 -0.94
C VAL A 11 22.65 21.26 -0.72
N GLY A 12 23.22 22.29 -1.35
CA GLY A 12 24.60 22.72 -1.11
C GLY A 12 24.82 23.18 0.34
N ALA A 13 23.90 23.96 0.92
CA ALA A 13 24.02 24.43 2.30
C ALA A 13 23.91 23.30 3.34
N ILE A 14 23.02 22.32 3.11
CA ILE A 14 22.86 21.14 3.99
C ILE A 14 24.09 20.22 3.89
N ALA A 15 24.61 19.98 2.68
CA ALA A 15 25.84 19.20 2.47
C ALA A 15 27.08 19.88 3.09
N ILE A 16 27.17 21.21 3.01
CA ILE A 16 28.26 21.99 3.61
C ILE A 16 28.14 22.02 5.15
N ALA A 17 26.92 22.08 5.71
CA ALA A 17 26.71 22.07 7.16
C ALA A 17 27.11 20.72 7.82
N MET A 18 26.97 19.60 7.10
CA MET A 18 27.42 18.28 7.59
C MET A 18 28.93 18.02 7.35
N GLY A 19 29.57 18.76 6.45
CA GLY A 19 30.97 18.52 6.05
C GLY A 19 32.05 19.11 6.98
N PHE A 20 31.69 19.91 7.99
CA PHE A 20 32.66 20.68 8.79
C PHE A 20 32.74 20.34 10.29
N THR A 21 32.19 19.22 10.75
CA THR A 21 32.51 18.71 12.10
C THR A 21 33.74 17.82 12.04
N SER A 22 34.85 18.29 12.59
CA SER A 22 36.03 17.49 12.90
C SER A 22 35.65 16.32 13.84
N ILE A 23 35.61 15.11 13.31
CA ILE A 23 35.33 13.89 14.09
C ILE A 23 36.64 13.42 14.71
N ALA A 24 36.71 13.43 16.04
CA ALA A 24 37.69 12.67 16.79
C ALA A 24 37.15 11.23 16.94
N PHE A 25 37.85 10.25 16.38
CA PHE A 25 37.51 8.83 16.57
C PHE A 25 38.03 8.37 17.94
N ALA A 26 37.12 8.11 18.87
CA ALA A 26 37.38 7.22 20.00
C ALA A 26 36.93 5.81 19.59
N GLN A 27 37.88 4.90 19.48
CA GLN A 27 37.66 3.51 19.08
C GLN A 27 37.25 2.70 20.32
N ASP A 28 35.95 2.47 20.50
CA ASP A 28 35.44 1.40 21.35
C ASP A 28 34.77 0.35 20.47
N GLN A 29 35.48 -0.76 20.23
CA GLN A 29 34.93 -1.92 19.54
C GLN A 29 34.05 -2.70 20.51
N SER A 30 32.74 -2.48 20.45
CA SER A 30 31.77 -3.50 20.86
C SER A 30 31.21 -4.17 19.60
N THR A 31 31.75 -5.35 19.30
CA THR A 31 31.24 -6.24 18.26
C THR A 31 29.96 -6.90 18.75
N ASN A 32 28.86 -6.16 18.74
CA ASN A 32 27.53 -6.78 18.77
C ASN A 32 27.27 -7.30 17.36
N LYS A 33 27.46 -8.61 17.16
CA LYS A 33 26.92 -9.33 16.01
C LYS A 33 25.43 -9.02 15.93
N THR A 34 25.03 -8.21 14.95
CA THR A 34 23.63 -8.00 14.62
C THR A 34 23.09 -9.33 14.10
N VAL A 35 22.49 -10.12 14.99
CA VAL A 35 21.70 -11.29 14.59
C VAL A 35 20.54 -10.74 13.79
N SER A 36 20.56 -10.96 12.46
CA SER A 36 19.42 -10.66 11.60
C SER A 36 18.25 -11.55 12.03
N LEU A 37 17.25 -10.95 12.67
CA LEU A 37 16.04 -11.63 13.10
C LEU A 37 15.19 -11.97 11.86
N ASP A 38 14.62 -13.18 11.82
CA ASP A 38 13.72 -13.58 10.74
C ASP A 38 12.52 -12.60 10.66
N THR A 39 12.27 -12.01 9.49
CA THR A 39 11.16 -11.09 9.29
C THR A 39 9.81 -11.79 9.42
N ILE A 40 8.91 -11.21 10.21
CA ILE A 40 7.57 -11.75 10.51
C ILE A 40 6.51 -11.02 9.67
N VAL A 41 5.58 -11.81 9.12
CA VAL A 41 4.41 -11.33 8.37
C VAL A 41 3.14 -11.94 8.96
N VAL A 42 2.04 -11.19 8.86
CA VAL A 42 0.70 -11.64 9.31
C VAL A 42 -0.25 -11.85 8.12
N THR A 43 0.00 -11.14 7.02
CA THR A 43 -0.93 -11.03 5.89
C THR A 43 -1.09 -12.32 5.09
N ALA A 44 -0.18 -13.28 5.18
CA ALA A 44 -0.32 -14.52 4.41
C ALA A 44 -1.23 -15.55 5.08
N SER A 45 -1.25 -15.60 6.41
CA SER A 45 -1.84 -16.72 7.16
C SER A 45 -2.78 -16.29 8.29
N ARG A 46 -3.01 -14.98 8.48
CA ARG A 46 -3.71 -14.37 9.64
C ARG A 46 -3.07 -14.72 10.98
N THR A 47 -1.81 -15.13 10.95
CA THR A 47 -0.98 -15.47 12.10
C THR A 47 0.41 -14.96 11.84
N GLU A 48 1.12 -14.57 12.89
CA GLU A 48 2.53 -14.26 12.79
C GLU A 48 3.30 -15.48 12.27
N GLN A 49 3.90 -15.33 11.10
CA GLN A 49 4.67 -16.38 10.44
C GLN A 49 5.94 -15.76 9.84
N LYS A 50 7.02 -16.54 9.79
CA LYS A 50 8.25 -16.09 9.15
C LYS A 50 8.01 -15.96 7.64
N ILE A 51 8.55 -14.93 7.03
CA ILE A 51 8.42 -14.71 5.58
C ILE A 51 8.88 -15.93 4.74
N LYS A 52 9.90 -16.65 5.22
CA LYS A 52 10.47 -17.86 4.60
C LYS A 52 9.59 -19.11 4.72
N ASP A 53 8.47 -19.01 5.44
CA ASP A 53 7.51 -20.09 5.65
C ASP A 53 6.18 -19.78 4.90
N VAL A 54 6.12 -18.65 4.17
CA VAL A 54 4.90 -18.26 3.43
C VAL A 54 4.91 -18.90 2.04
N PRO A 55 3.87 -19.65 1.63
CA PRO A 55 3.81 -20.27 0.30
C PRO A 55 3.32 -19.29 -0.78
N ALA A 56 3.80 -18.04 -0.75
CA ALA A 56 3.45 -16.96 -1.68
C ALA A 56 4.53 -15.88 -1.70
N ARG A 57 4.60 -15.06 -2.75
CA ARG A 57 5.47 -13.88 -2.76
C ARG A 57 4.85 -12.75 -1.94
N ILE A 58 5.59 -12.31 -0.94
CA ILE A 58 5.26 -11.15 -0.10
C ILE A 58 6.45 -10.21 -0.04
N SER A 59 6.17 -8.91 -0.03
CA SER A 59 7.14 -7.84 0.19
C SER A 59 6.73 -7.01 1.39
N ILE A 60 7.71 -6.36 2.02
CA ILE A 60 7.51 -5.59 3.24
C ILE A 60 8.18 -4.24 3.04
N VAL A 61 7.43 -3.16 3.28
CA VAL A 61 8.02 -1.86 3.56
C VAL A 61 8.42 -1.90 5.03
N GLU A 62 9.71 -2.09 5.25
CA GLU A 62 10.27 -2.35 6.57
C GLU A 62 10.06 -1.17 7.53
N PRO A 63 9.97 -1.43 8.85
CA PRO A 63 9.82 -0.37 9.85
C PRO A 63 10.86 0.75 9.73
N GLN A 64 12.09 0.40 9.38
CA GLN A 64 13.18 1.34 9.18
C GLN A 64 12.87 2.34 8.05
N ILE A 65 12.28 1.86 6.94
CA ILE A 65 11.89 2.71 5.80
C ILE A 65 10.74 3.64 6.20
N VAL A 66 9.75 3.12 6.94
CA VAL A 66 8.62 3.92 7.42
C VAL A 66 9.08 5.00 8.41
N GLU A 67 10.02 4.69 9.32
CA GLU A 67 10.55 5.64 10.31
C GLU A 67 11.55 6.66 9.73
N GLN A 68 12.13 6.42 8.56
CA GLN A 68 13.13 7.31 7.94
C GLN A 68 12.53 8.64 7.46
N SER A 69 11.28 8.61 6.98
CA SER A 69 10.60 9.79 6.44
C SER A 69 9.17 9.91 7.00
N PRO A 70 9.01 10.56 8.17
CA PRO A 70 7.69 10.85 8.76
C PRO A 70 6.76 11.66 7.86
N ILE A 71 7.31 12.35 6.85
CA ILE A 71 6.58 13.14 5.87
C ILE A 71 6.11 12.33 4.66
N ALA A 72 6.63 11.10 4.47
CA ALA A 72 6.26 10.26 3.33
C ALA A 72 4.80 9.80 3.40
N SER A 73 4.07 10.08 2.32
CA SER A 73 2.72 9.58 2.07
C SER A 73 2.72 8.10 1.71
N LEU A 74 1.55 7.45 1.85
CA LEU A 74 1.38 6.04 1.50
C LEU A 74 1.77 5.73 0.02
N PRO A 75 1.38 6.54 -0.99
CA PRO A 75 1.86 6.34 -2.36
C PRO A 75 3.38 6.32 -2.50
N GLN A 76 4.10 7.22 -1.81
CA GLN A 76 5.58 7.28 -1.84
C GLN A 76 6.19 6.02 -1.23
N LEU A 77 5.68 5.56 -0.08
CA LEU A 77 6.14 4.33 0.56
C LEU A 77 5.92 3.10 -0.34
N LEU A 78 4.74 2.99 -0.97
CA LEU A 78 4.40 1.86 -1.84
C LEU A 78 5.13 1.87 -3.18
N GLN A 79 5.56 3.04 -3.68
CA GLN A 79 6.33 3.15 -4.93
C GLN A 79 7.70 2.45 -4.85
N THR A 80 8.19 2.17 -3.63
CA THR A 80 9.46 1.47 -3.40
C THR A 80 9.38 -0.05 -3.69
N ASP A 81 8.18 -0.62 -3.87
CA ASP A 81 8.02 -1.98 -4.37
C ASP A 81 7.98 -1.99 -5.91
N ALA A 82 8.94 -2.68 -6.54
CA ALA A 82 9.01 -2.78 -7.99
C ALA A 82 7.75 -3.39 -8.63
N SER A 83 7.01 -4.23 -7.91
CA SER A 83 5.80 -4.92 -8.38
C SER A 83 4.56 -4.04 -8.34
N ILE A 84 4.67 -2.88 -7.68
CA ILE A 84 3.67 -1.84 -7.67
C ILE A 84 4.04 -0.80 -8.72
N ASN A 85 3.15 -0.56 -9.68
CA ASN A 85 3.18 0.67 -10.43
C ASN A 85 2.25 1.69 -9.76
N MET A 86 2.85 2.67 -9.10
CA MET A 86 2.13 3.80 -8.51
C MET A 86 2.00 4.92 -9.54
N VAL A 87 0.77 5.31 -9.83
CA VAL A 87 0.46 6.44 -10.70
C VAL A 87 -0.20 7.51 -9.86
N GLN A 88 0.55 8.56 -9.56
CA GLN A 88 0.08 9.74 -8.83
C GLN A 88 0.10 10.94 -9.75
N SER A 89 -1.01 11.65 -9.84
CA SER A 89 -1.18 12.80 -10.71
C SER A 89 -0.81 14.10 -9.98
N GLY A 90 0.47 14.27 -9.67
CA GLY A 90 1.02 15.45 -8.98
C GLY A 90 1.77 15.10 -7.69
N GLY A 91 1.79 16.01 -6.72
CA GLY A 91 2.42 15.84 -5.41
C GLY A 91 1.46 15.36 -4.31
N TYR A 92 1.67 15.83 -3.08
CA TYR A 92 0.82 15.53 -1.93
C TYR A 92 -0.67 15.81 -2.18
N GLY A 93 -1.54 14.98 -1.62
CA GLY A 93 -3.01 15.09 -1.76
C GLY A 93 -3.57 14.69 -3.12
N GLN A 94 -2.73 14.58 -4.15
CA GLN A 94 -3.21 14.35 -5.52
C GLN A 94 -3.61 12.90 -5.76
N THR A 95 -4.58 12.69 -6.64
CA THR A 95 -5.12 11.37 -7.00
C THR A 95 -4.02 10.37 -7.30
N ALA A 96 -4.07 9.21 -6.63
CA ALA A 96 -3.12 8.13 -6.78
C ALA A 96 -3.82 6.79 -7.06
N ALA A 97 -3.22 5.97 -7.91
CA ALA A 97 -3.71 4.64 -8.26
C ALA A 97 -2.60 3.59 -8.11
N ILE A 98 -2.94 2.47 -7.47
CA ILE A 98 -2.05 1.32 -7.27
C ILE A 98 -2.29 0.28 -8.37
N PHE A 99 -1.24 -0.19 -9.02
CA PHE A 99 -1.35 -1.29 -9.97
C PHE A 99 -0.37 -2.40 -9.59
N LEU A 100 -0.84 -3.31 -8.74
CA LEU A 100 -0.08 -4.46 -8.25
C LEU A 100 -0.05 -5.56 -9.33
N ARG A 101 1.15 -5.97 -9.77
CA ARG A 101 1.31 -6.97 -10.86
C ARG A 101 0.47 -6.63 -12.11
N GLY A 102 0.27 -5.34 -12.33
CA GLY A 102 -0.46 -4.78 -13.46
C GLY A 102 -1.98 -4.87 -13.42
N THR A 103 -2.62 -5.40 -12.37
CA THR A 103 -4.10 -5.38 -12.24
C THR A 103 -4.65 -3.96 -12.06
N ASN A 104 -5.97 -3.78 -12.01
CA ASN A 104 -6.57 -2.46 -11.76
C ASN A 104 -6.43 -2.04 -10.29
N SER A 105 -6.63 -0.75 -10.00
CA SER A 105 -6.45 -0.22 -8.63
C SER A 105 -7.51 -0.73 -7.65
N ASN A 106 -8.72 -0.99 -8.13
CA ASN A 106 -9.78 -1.65 -7.38
C ASN A 106 -9.63 -3.18 -7.30
N HIS A 107 -8.53 -3.75 -7.82
CA HIS A 107 -8.17 -5.16 -7.63
C HIS A 107 -7.21 -5.37 -6.45
N THR A 108 -6.73 -4.29 -5.83
CA THR A 108 -5.88 -4.36 -4.63
C THR A 108 -6.72 -4.06 -3.39
N LEU A 109 -6.73 -4.98 -2.43
CA LEU A 109 -7.40 -4.80 -1.15
C LEU A 109 -6.43 -4.10 -0.18
N LEU A 110 -6.78 -2.90 0.28
CA LEU A 110 -6.05 -2.17 1.31
C LEU A 110 -6.70 -2.38 2.67
N LEU A 111 -5.91 -2.82 3.64
CA LEU A 111 -6.33 -3.10 5.00
C LEU A 111 -5.47 -2.33 6.00
N ARG A 112 -6.04 -1.98 7.16
CA ARG A 112 -5.31 -1.52 8.34
C ARG A 112 -5.67 -2.39 9.53
N ASP A 113 -4.72 -3.20 10.00
CA ASP A 113 -4.95 -4.23 11.01
C ASP A 113 -6.21 -5.08 10.75
N GLY A 114 -6.42 -5.46 9.49
CA GLY A 114 -7.57 -6.22 9.01
C GLY A 114 -8.81 -5.39 8.67
N ALA A 115 -8.90 -4.11 9.06
CA ALA A 115 -10.01 -3.24 8.69
C ALA A 115 -9.87 -2.76 7.23
N ARG A 116 -10.92 -2.95 6.43
CA ARG A 116 -10.93 -2.58 5.01
C ARG A 116 -10.97 -1.06 4.80
N LEU A 117 -10.06 -0.57 3.95
CA LEU A 117 -9.96 0.84 3.57
C LEU A 117 -10.45 1.13 2.13
N ASN A 118 -10.85 0.11 1.36
CA ASN A 118 -11.47 0.31 0.05
C ASN A 118 -12.91 0.84 0.20
N SER A 119 -13.27 1.80 -0.65
CA SER A 119 -14.64 2.31 -0.79
C SER A 119 -15.47 1.42 -1.72
N ASN A 120 -16.80 1.33 -1.52
CA ASN A 120 -17.70 0.69 -2.50
C ASN A 120 -18.13 1.64 -3.62
N THR A 121 -17.78 2.93 -3.55
CA THR A 121 -18.00 3.88 -4.64
C THR A 121 -17.08 3.55 -5.81
N SER A 122 -15.77 3.69 -5.64
CA SER A 122 -14.76 3.41 -6.68
C SER A 122 -14.22 1.97 -6.65
N GLY A 123 -14.38 1.26 -5.54
CA GLY A 123 -13.72 -0.03 -5.29
C GLY A 123 -12.27 0.09 -4.86
N ALA A 124 -11.66 1.28 -4.97
CA ALA A 124 -10.30 1.58 -4.56
C ALA A 124 -10.28 2.33 -3.22
N ALA A 125 -9.12 2.34 -2.58
CA ALA A 125 -8.84 3.16 -1.41
C ALA A 125 -8.32 4.55 -1.83
N SER A 126 -8.67 5.58 -1.07
CA SER A 126 -8.20 6.96 -1.23
C SER A 126 -6.77 7.11 -0.71
N LEU A 127 -5.81 6.47 -1.39
CA LEU A 127 -4.40 6.35 -0.97
C LEU A 127 -3.73 7.66 -0.48
N PRO A 128 -3.94 8.84 -1.12
CA PRO A 128 -3.28 10.08 -0.69
C PRO A 128 -3.72 10.58 0.69
N PHE A 129 -4.89 10.14 1.19
CA PHE A 129 -5.49 10.62 2.43
C PHE A 129 -5.32 9.64 3.61
N ILE A 130 -4.66 8.51 3.40
CA ILE A 130 -4.39 7.55 4.46
C ILE A 130 -3.16 8.02 5.27
N ASP A 131 -3.37 8.30 6.55
CA ASP A 131 -2.29 8.61 7.49
C ASP A 131 -1.46 7.36 7.80
N THR A 132 -0.14 7.51 7.76
CA THR A 132 0.86 6.46 8.00
C THR A 132 1.59 6.64 9.33
N THR A 133 1.27 7.68 10.09
CA THR A 133 2.03 8.12 11.27
C THR A 133 2.13 7.04 12.38
N ASP A 134 1.14 6.17 12.52
CA ASP A 134 1.13 5.10 13.51
C ASP A 134 1.44 3.70 12.95
N ILE A 135 1.80 3.64 11.66
CA ILE A 135 2.11 2.41 10.97
C ILE A 135 3.53 1.98 11.31
N LYS A 136 3.67 0.70 11.71
CA LYS A 136 4.95 0.05 11.97
C LYS A 136 5.56 -0.51 10.69
N GLN A 137 4.76 -1.19 9.86
CA GLN A 137 5.20 -1.81 8.62
C GLN A 137 4.04 -1.94 7.64
N ILE A 138 4.38 -2.09 6.36
CA ILE A 138 3.39 -2.36 5.30
C ILE A 138 3.73 -3.69 4.67
N GLU A 139 2.78 -4.63 4.65
CA GLU A 139 2.92 -5.93 4.01
C GLU A 139 2.16 -5.95 2.69
N VAL A 140 2.80 -6.40 1.61
CA VAL A 140 2.21 -6.52 0.28
C VAL A 140 2.21 -7.98 -0.13
N LEU A 141 1.08 -8.66 0.08
CA LEU A 141 0.85 -10.01 -0.38
C LEU A 141 0.41 -9.97 -1.85
N LYS A 142 1.17 -10.63 -2.71
CA LYS A 142 0.95 -10.60 -4.16
C LYS A 142 0.21 -11.86 -4.62
N GLY A 143 -0.71 -11.70 -5.55
CA GLY A 143 -1.49 -12.83 -6.08
C GLY A 143 -2.70 -13.20 -5.21
N PRO A 144 -3.25 -14.42 -5.35
CA PRO A 144 -4.54 -14.77 -4.77
C PRO A 144 -4.45 -14.83 -3.24
N ALA A 145 -5.28 -14.00 -2.58
CA ALA A 145 -5.43 -13.92 -1.13
C ALA A 145 -6.90 -13.96 -0.67
N SER A 146 -7.79 -14.29 -1.62
CA SER A 146 -9.23 -14.10 -1.52
C SER A 146 -9.92 -14.94 -0.45
N VAL A 147 -9.38 -16.13 -0.14
CA VAL A 147 -9.96 -17.04 0.86
C VAL A 147 -9.98 -16.40 2.25
N LEU A 148 -8.89 -15.74 2.64
CA LEU A 148 -8.76 -15.14 3.97
C LEU A 148 -9.23 -13.70 4.03
N TYR A 149 -9.01 -12.87 3.01
CA TYR A 149 -9.18 -11.41 3.14
C TYR A 149 -10.45 -10.85 2.48
N GLY A 150 -11.20 -11.70 1.78
CA GLY A 150 -12.39 -11.29 1.03
C GLY A 150 -12.19 -11.52 -0.46
N ALA A 151 -13.27 -11.86 -1.14
CA ALA A 151 -13.14 -12.44 -2.47
C ALA A 151 -12.57 -11.50 -3.54
N ASP A 152 -12.61 -10.19 -3.29
CA ASP A 152 -12.28 -9.11 -4.22
C ASP A 152 -10.79 -8.76 -4.35
N ALA A 153 -9.90 -9.45 -3.62
CA ALA A 153 -8.45 -9.28 -3.69
C ALA A 153 -7.81 -9.92 -4.96
N ILE A 154 -8.22 -9.49 -6.15
CA ILE A 154 -7.78 -10.04 -7.45
C ILE A 154 -6.25 -9.88 -7.68
N GLY A 155 -5.69 -8.71 -7.35
CA GLY A 155 -4.27 -8.40 -7.52
C GLY A 155 -3.41 -8.77 -6.32
N GLY A 156 -4.01 -8.69 -5.12
CA GLY A 156 -3.37 -8.96 -3.84
C GLY A 156 -3.89 -8.07 -2.72
N VAL A 157 -3.17 -8.08 -1.60
CA VAL A 157 -3.51 -7.36 -0.36
C VAL A 157 -2.35 -6.47 0.04
N VAL A 158 -2.64 -5.22 0.39
CA VAL A 158 -1.73 -4.31 1.07
C VAL A 158 -2.25 -4.12 2.49
N GLN A 159 -1.47 -4.50 3.49
CA GLN A 159 -1.83 -4.45 4.90
C GLN A 159 -0.95 -3.44 5.63
N LEU A 160 -1.57 -2.42 6.20
CA LEU A 160 -0.95 -1.44 7.08
C LEU A 160 -1.01 -2.01 8.51
N ILE A 161 0.15 -2.37 9.07
CA ILE A 161 0.25 -2.91 10.42
C ILE A 161 0.56 -1.74 11.36
N SER A 162 -0.34 -1.42 12.29
CA SER A 162 -0.11 -0.36 13.27
C SER A 162 0.85 -0.80 14.37
N LYS A 163 1.60 0.15 14.93
CA LYS A 163 2.51 -0.11 16.05
C LYS A 163 1.73 -0.52 17.30
N THR A 164 2.04 -1.67 17.86
CA THR A 164 1.64 -2.07 19.22
C THR A 164 2.77 -1.71 20.19
N PRO A 165 2.53 -0.89 21.22
CA PRO A 165 3.55 -0.56 22.21
C PRO A 165 4.05 -1.79 22.97
N ASP A 166 5.38 -1.92 23.06
CA ASP A 166 6.08 -2.92 23.86
C ASP A 166 6.84 -2.30 25.05
N LYS A 167 6.98 -0.97 25.05
CA LYS A 167 7.56 -0.17 26.13
C LYS A 167 6.86 1.18 26.26
N THR A 168 6.90 1.72 27.47
CA THR A 168 6.49 3.11 27.73
C THR A 168 7.49 4.07 27.10
N SER A 169 7.00 5.01 26.30
CA SER A 169 7.83 6.07 25.71
C SER A 169 6.99 7.26 25.29
N ALA A 170 7.63 8.41 25.10
CA ALA A 170 6.99 9.55 24.45
C ALA A 170 7.91 10.12 23.38
N PHE A 171 7.34 10.75 22.36
CA PHE A 171 8.14 11.44 21.36
C PHE A 171 7.42 12.63 20.75
N ILE A 172 8.23 13.54 20.22
CA ILE A 172 7.80 14.62 19.35
C ILE A 172 8.77 14.71 18.17
N THR A 173 8.22 14.79 16.97
CA THR A 173 8.95 14.96 15.72
C THR A 173 8.49 16.23 15.05
N GLY A 174 9.44 17.03 14.59
CA GLY A 174 9.19 18.18 13.71
C GLY A 174 10.07 18.08 12.47
N GLU A 175 9.51 18.32 11.30
CA GLU A 175 10.19 18.26 10.02
C GLU A 175 9.75 19.42 9.12
N VAL A 176 10.72 20.03 8.45
CA VAL A 176 10.52 21.16 7.53
C VAL A 176 11.15 20.86 6.18
N GLY A 177 10.55 21.29 5.09
CA GLY A 177 11.05 21.00 3.75
C GLY A 177 10.68 22.03 2.68
N GLU A 178 11.10 21.73 1.46
CA GLU A 178 10.77 22.49 0.25
C GLU A 178 9.25 22.68 0.10
N ASN A 179 8.82 23.69 -0.66
CA ASN A 179 7.40 24.04 -0.86
C ASN A 179 6.66 24.39 0.45
N LYS A 180 7.36 25.00 1.41
CA LYS A 180 6.82 25.32 2.74
C LYS A 180 6.15 24.10 3.39
N THR A 181 6.79 22.95 3.27
CA THR A 181 6.25 21.72 3.83
C THR A 181 6.62 21.63 5.30
N TYR A 182 5.63 21.37 6.16
CA TYR A 182 5.81 21.20 7.59
C TYR A 182 5.10 19.94 8.05
N LYS A 183 5.80 19.05 8.76
CA LYS A 183 5.22 17.89 9.44
C LYS A 183 5.52 17.97 10.93
N SER A 184 4.52 17.74 11.75
CA SER A 184 4.71 17.50 13.18
C SER A 184 3.98 16.23 13.60
N VAL A 185 4.61 15.47 14.50
CA VAL A 185 4.04 14.27 15.10
C VAL A 185 4.32 14.31 16.59
N ILE A 186 3.31 14.03 17.41
CA ILE A 186 3.46 13.78 18.83
C ILE A 186 2.91 12.40 19.15
N GLY A 187 3.58 11.66 20.02
CA GLY A 187 3.13 10.34 20.42
C GLY A 187 3.50 10.00 21.85
N ALA A 188 2.64 9.22 22.49
CA ALA A 188 2.95 8.57 23.75
C ALA A 188 2.50 7.10 23.69
N ASP A 189 3.31 6.26 24.31
CA ASP A 189 3.17 4.81 24.41
C ASP A 189 3.23 4.43 25.89
N LEU A 190 2.36 3.51 26.30
CA LEU A 190 2.36 2.88 27.61
C LEU A 190 2.30 1.37 27.36
N ALA A 191 3.20 0.62 27.98
CA ALA A 191 3.16 -0.85 27.93
C ALA A 191 3.58 -1.41 29.29
N GLU A 192 2.70 -2.19 29.90
CA GLU A 192 2.95 -2.78 31.21
C GLU A 192 2.18 -4.09 31.38
N ASN A 193 2.89 -5.18 31.69
CA ASN A 193 2.28 -6.48 32.01
C ASN A 193 1.22 -6.94 30.99
N GLY A 194 1.48 -6.79 29.69
CA GLY A 194 0.54 -7.17 28.62
C GLY A 194 -0.58 -6.16 28.35
N PHE A 195 -0.77 -5.14 29.19
CA PHE A 195 -1.56 -3.97 28.82
C PHE A 195 -0.73 -3.03 27.96
N TYR A 196 -1.35 -2.41 26.96
CA TYR A 196 -0.74 -1.35 26.16
C TYR A 196 -1.74 -0.25 25.82
N ALA A 197 -1.23 0.98 25.70
CA ALA A 197 -1.96 2.12 25.20
C ALA A 197 -1.05 3.00 24.33
N GLN A 198 -1.60 3.58 23.28
CA GLN A 198 -0.92 4.45 22.34
C GLN A 198 -1.83 5.64 22.04
N ILE A 199 -1.24 6.83 21.95
CA ILE A 199 -1.84 7.99 21.32
C ILE A 199 -0.86 8.61 20.35
N ARG A 200 -1.37 9.10 19.22
CA ARG A 200 -0.65 9.86 18.20
C ARG A 200 -1.45 11.07 17.81
N GLY A 201 -0.77 12.17 17.53
CA GLY A 201 -1.34 13.36 16.88
C GLY A 201 -0.37 13.85 15.81
N GLN A 202 -0.90 14.29 14.67
CA GLN A 202 -0.07 14.73 13.55
C GLN A 202 -0.68 15.89 12.78
N ARG A 203 0.20 16.67 12.15
CA ARG A 203 -0.13 17.76 11.24
C ARG A 203 0.86 17.77 10.08
N LEU A 204 0.37 17.81 8.84
CA LEU A 204 1.14 18.02 7.62
C LEU A 204 0.53 19.17 6.83
N GLU A 205 1.36 20.13 6.41
CA GLU A 205 0.96 21.26 5.56
C GLU A 205 1.99 21.43 4.45
N THR A 206 1.57 21.81 3.24
CA THR A 206 2.46 22.15 2.13
C THR A 206 1.77 23.08 1.13
N ASP A 207 2.52 24.03 0.56
CA ASP A 207 2.09 24.77 -0.64
C ASP A 207 2.02 23.84 -1.86
N GLY A 208 2.59 22.63 -1.74
CA GLY A 208 2.58 21.59 -2.74
C GLY A 208 3.34 21.94 -4.01
N THR A 209 3.03 21.21 -5.07
CA THR A 209 3.71 21.31 -6.36
C THR A 209 2.71 21.30 -7.49
N PRO A 210 3.14 21.65 -8.71
CA PRO A 210 2.24 21.61 -9.83
C PRO A 210 1.76 20.21 -10.20
N VAL A 211 0.53 20.14 -10.68
CA VAL A 211 -0.17 18.89 -11.01
C VAL A 211 0.08 18.45 -12.46
N THR A 212 0.26 19.40 -13.39
CA THR A 212 0.39 19.14 -14.83
C THR A 212 1.61 19.83 -15.45
N ASP A 213 1.99 19.46 -16.68
CA ASP A 213 3.01 20.15 -17.48
C ASP A 213 2.48 21.33 -18.31
N ALA A 214 1.26 21.81 -18.02
CA ALA A 214 0.69 22.99 -18.67
C ALA A 214 1.50 24.27 -18.35
N LYS A 215 1.54 25.21 -19.32
CA LYS A 215 2.35 26.45 -19.21
C LYS A 215 1.98 27.33 -18.00
N ASP A 216 0.70 27.39 -17.67
CA ASP A 216 0.15 28.22 -16.58
C ASP A 216 -0.33 27.34 -15.40
N ASN A 217 0.44 26.28 -15.08
CA ASN A 217 0.05 25.40 -13.98
C ASN A 217 0.11 26.14 -12.63
N LYS A 218 -0.80 25.77 -11.74
CA LYS A 218 -0.80 26.24 -10.35
C LYS A 218 -0.29 25.12 -9.46
N LYS A 219 0.36 25.51 -8.36
CA LYS A 219 0.67 24.56 -7.30
C LYS A 219 -0.64 24.15 -6.62
N ALA A 220 -0.76 22.86 -6.32
CA ALA A 220 -1.87 22.33 -5.55
C ALA A 220 -1.42 22.13 -4.11
N SER A 221 -1.94 22.94 -3.19
CA SER A 221 -1.62 22.83 -1.77
C SER A 221 -2.30 21.61 -1.14
N PHE A 222 -1.71 21.14 -0.05
CA PHE A 222 -2.25 20.00 0.70
C PHE A 222 -2.07 20.22 2.20
N ASP A 223 -3.08 19.77 2.92
CA ASP A 223 -3.25 19.98 4.33
C ASP A 223 -3.84 18.73 4.97
N GLN A 224 -3.26 18.26 6.07
CA GLN A 224 -3.75 17.09 6.76
C GLN A 224 -3.49 17.21 8.26
N LYS A 225 -4.46 16.80 9.08
CA LYS A 225 -4.34 16.67 10.53
C LYS A 225 -5.10 15.44 11.00
N GLY A 226 -4.55 14.76 11.99
CA GLY A 226 -5.18 13.55 12.48
C GLY A 226 -4.67 13.14 13.85
N TYR A 227 -5.37 12.19 14.43
CA TYR A 227 -4.99 11.53 15.66
C TYR A 227 -5.37 10.05 15.61
N SER A 228 -4.61 9.23 16.31
CA SER A 228 -4.96 7.83 16.55
C SER A 228 -4.78 7.48 18.03
N ALA A 229 -5.63 6.57 18.50
CA ALA A 229 -5.55 6.01 19.83
C ALA A 229 -5.77 4.50 19.75
N LYS A 230 -4.96 3.75 20.46
CA LYS A 230 -5.05 2.29 20.54
C LYS A 230 -4.88 1.87 21.99
N VAL A 231 -5.79 1.07 22.49
CA VAL A 231 -5.72 0.50 23.84
C VAL A 231 -6.00 -0.98 23.74
N GLY A 232 -5.21 -1.78 24.44
CA GLY A 232 -5.45 -3.22 24.46
C GLY A 232 -4.76 -3.93 25.60
N VAL A 233 -5.10 -5.21 25.69
CA VAL A 233 -4.49 -6.17 26.59
C VAL A 233 -4.18 -7.40 25.76
N ASP A 234 -2.99 -7.95 25.94
CA ASP A 234 -2.55 -9.21 25.38
C ASP A 234 -1.97 -10.07 26.50
N LYS A 235 -2.69 -11.16 26.81
CA LYS A 235 -2.34 -12.17 27.80
C LYS A 235 -2.33 -13.53 27.11
N GLN A 236 -1.74 -14.52 27.76
CA GLN A 236 -1.73 -15.88 27.25
C GLN A 236 -3.15 -16.33 26.84
N ASP A 237 -4.13 -16.23 27.75
CA ASP A 237 -5.46 -16.80 27.52
C ASP A 237 -6.41 -15.91 26.72
N TYR A 238 -6.16 -14.60 26.66
CA TYR A 238 -7.04 -13.66 25.97
C TYR A 238 -6.29 -12.42 25.50
N ALA A 239 -6.81 -11.81 24.43
CA ALA A 239 -6.42 -10.48 24.03
C ALA A 239 -7.67 -9.68 23.62
N ALA A 240 -7.64 -8.38 23.87
CA ALA A 240 -8.68 -7.47 23.40
C ALA A 240 -8.04 -6.11 23.08
N SER A 241 -8.46 -5.48 21.98
CA SER A 241 -8.02 -4.13 21.65
C SER A 241 -9.11 -3.31 21.00
N VAL A 242 -9.01 -2.00 21.19
CA VAL A 242 -9.78 -0.98 20.49
C VAL A 242 -8.79 -0.02 19.86
N ASP A 243 -8.94 0.20 18.57
CA ASP A 243 -8.15 1.11 17.76
C ASP A 243 -9.12 2.15 17.16
N TYR A 244 -8.83 3.43 17.32
CA TYR A 244 -9.55 4.55 16.72
C TYR A 244 -8.57 5.46 16.01
N SER A 245 -8.89 5.91 14.80
CA SER A 245 -8.15 6.99 14.15
C SER A 245 -9.04 7.88 13.33
N GLU A 246 -8.77 9.18 13.39
CA GLU A 246 -9.42 10.18 12.53
C GLU A 246 -8.33 10.99 11.82
N ASN A 247 -8.52 11.20 10.54
CA ASN A 247 -7.66 12.02 9.71
C ASN A 247 -8.53 12.90 8.82
N GLN A 248 -8.24 14.20 8.76
CA GLN A 248 -9.00 15.13 7.94
C GLN A 248 -8.09 16.21 7.38
N GLY A 249 -8.54 16.87 6.33
CA GLY A 249 -7.72 17.87 5.69
C GLY A 249 -8.34 18.45 4.44
N TYR A 250 -7.50 19.15 3.71
CA TYR A 250 -7.83 19.91 2.52
C TYR A 250 -6.83 19.56 1.41
N SER A 251 -7.33 19.45 0.18
CA SER A 251 -6.48 19.27 -1.00
C SER A 251 -6.96 20.15 -2.14
N ASP A 252 -6.06 20.97 -2.68
CA ASP A 252 -6.25 21.48 -4.03
C ASP A 252 -6.00 20.35 -5.04
N TYR A 253 -6.64 20.41 -6.21
CA TYR A 253 -6.35 19.52 -7.33
C TYR A 253 -6.72 20.16 -8.68
N ASP A 254 -6.14 19.63 -9.76
CA ASP A 254 -6.45 20.09 -11.12
C ASP A 254 -7.70 19.41 -11.67
N ASN A 255 -8.69 20.22 -12.04
CA ASN A 255 -9.89 19.81 -12.75
C ASN A 255 -9.92 20.50 -14.12
N TYR A 256 -9.34 19.83 -15.12
CA TYR A 256 -9.23 20.30 -16.51
C TYR A 256 -8.60 21.70 -16.63
N GLY A 257 -7.49 21.93 -15.93
CA GLY A 257 -6.77 23.21 -15.93
C GLY A 257 -7.27 24.23 -14.91
N ASN A 258 -8.39 23.97 -14.24
CA ASN A 258 -8.86 24.79 -13.12
C ASN A 258 -8.39 24.17 -11.81
N LEU A 259 -7.72 24.96 -10.97
CA LEU A 259 -7.43 24.57 -9.60
C LEU A 259 -8.70 24.72 -8.78
N VAL A 260 -9.19 23.60 -8.27
CA VAL A 260 -10.33 23.50 -7.36
C VAL A 260 -9.88 22.80 -6.08
N SER A 261 -10.73 22.73 -5.06
CA SER A 261 -10.35 22.10 -3.81
C SER A 261 -11.44 21.26 -3.20
N GLN A 262 -11.03 20.38 -2.29
CA GLN A 262 -11.90 19.46 -1.58
C GLN A 262 -11.42 19.25 -0.15
N ASP A 263 -12.36 19.00 0.74
CA ASP A 263 -12.11 18.56 2.09
C ASP A 263 -12.28 17.05 2.16
N PHE A 264 -11.44 16.38 2.93
CA PHE A 264 -11.55 14.94 3.17
C PHE A 264 -11.60 14.64 4.67
N LYS A 265 -12.29 13.56 5.02
CA LYS A 265 -12.32 13.01 6.37
C LYS A 265 -12.35 11.48 6.33
N ASN A 266 -11.40 10.87 7.02
CA ASN A 266 -11.24 9.44 7.18
C ASN A 266 -11.37 9.07 8.66
N GLU A 267 -12.20 8.09 8.97
CA GLU A 267 -12.43 7.60 10.33
C GLU A 267 -12.35 6.07 10.33
N VAL A 268 -11.47 5.50 11.16
CA VAL A 268 -11.35 4.05 11.34
C VAL A 268 -11.63 3.71 12.80
N ILE A 269 -12.49 2.71 13.02
CA ILE A 269 -12.69 2.06 14.31
C ILE A 269 -12.42 0.57 14.11
N ASN A 270 -11.60 -0.05 14.95
CA ASN A 270 -11.33 -1.48 14.90
C ASN A 270 -11.34 -2.06 16.32
N LEU A 271 -12.24 -3.01 16.57
CA LEU A 271 -12.35 -3.76 17.82
C LEU A 271 -11.91 -5.19 17.53
N LYS A 272 -10.93 -5.69 18.27
CA LYS A 272 -10.40 -7.06 18.11
C LYS A 272 -10.46 -7.80 19.43
N GLY A 273 -10.81 -9.08 19.37
CA GLY A 273 -10.80 -9.98 20.52
C GLY A 273 -10.22 -11.33 20.14
N ARG A 274 -9.47 -11.93 21.06
CA ARG A 274 -8.99 -13.31 21.01
C ARG A 274 -9.28 -13.97 22.36
N LEU A 275 -9.81 -15.17 22.33
CA LEU A 275 -10.00 -16.02 23.51
C LEU A 275 -9.42 -17.40 23.20
N ASN A 276 -8.41 -17.82 23.96
CA ASN A 276 -7.91 -19.19 23.93
C ASN A 276 -8.82 -20.05 24.80
N VAL A 277 -9.66 -20.86 24.15
CA VAL A 277 -10.56 -21.80 24.83
C VAL A 277 -9.76 -23.00 25.35
N LEU A 278 -8.75 -23.41 24.59
CA LEU A 278 -7.75 -24.42 24.93
C LEU A 278 -6.39 -23.93 24.42
N ASP A 279 -5.30 -24.58 24.85
CA ASP A 279 -3.94 -24.26 24.37
C ASP A 279 -3.79 -24.34 22.84
N ASN A 280 -4.65 -25.13 22.19
CA ASN A 280 -4.65 -25.37 20.76
C ASN A 280 -5.93 -24.90 20.04
N LEU A 281 -6.81 -24.17 20.73
CA LEU A 281 -8.07 -23.69 20.18
C LEU A 281 -8.33 -22.24 20.60
N ALA A 282 -8.31 -21.33 19.65
CA ALA A 282 -8.57 -19.91 19.86
C ALA A 282 -9.75 -19.42 19.02
N ILE A 283 -10.59 -18.58 19.61
CA ILE A 283 -11.67 -17.87 18.94
C ILE A 283 -11.26 -16.41 18.79
N HIS A 284 -11.40 -15.88 17.59
CA HIS A 284 -11.10 -14.50 17.24
C HIS A 284 -12.35 -13.80 16.75
N ALA A 285 -12.56 -12.57 17.20
CA ALA A 285 -13.64 -11.71 16.75
C ALA A 285 -13.09 -10.34 16.36
N ARG A 286 -13.67 -9.74 15.32
CA ARG A 286 -13.35 -8.38 14.87
C ARG A 286 -14.61 -7.64 14.47
N LEU A 287 -14.72 -6.39 14.89
CA LEU A 287 -15.69 -5.43 14.37
C LEU A 287 -14.92 -4.23 13.88
N SER A 288 -15.14 -3.79 12.65
CA SER A 288 -14.51 -2.58 12.13
C SER A 288 -15.46 -1.70 11.37
N GLN A 289 -15.18 -0.40 11.40
CA GLN A 289 -15.81 0.59 10.54
C GLN A 289 -14.73 1.46 9.90
N PHE A 290 -14.91 1.76 8.62
CA PHE A 290 -14.17 2.80 7.92
C PHE A 290 -15.15 3.76 7.26
N LYS A 291 -15.00 5.07 7.52
CA LYS A 291 -15.67 6.13 6.78
C LYS A 291 -14.65 6.88 5.94
N ASP A 292 -14.98 7.12 4.69
CA ASP A 292 -14.22 7.93 3.74
C ASP A 292 -15.17 8.97 3.14
N ASN A 293 -15.07 10.20 3.62
CA ASN A 293 -15.90 11.31 3.20
C ASN A 293 -15.05 12.32 2.45
N LEU A 294 -15.58 12.78 1.32
CA LEU A 294 -14.99 13.82 0.50
C LEU A 294 -16.07 14.82 0.12
N ASP A 295 -15.81 16.09 0.39
CA ASP A 295 -16.68 17.22 0.11
C ASP A 295 -15.95 18.16 -0.86
N GLN A 296 -16.57 18.44 -2.01
CA GLN A 296 -16.00 19.39 -2.96
C GLN A 296 -16.28 20.82 -2.50
N ASN A 297 -15.23 21.62 -2.33
CA ASN A 297 -15.40 23.02 -1.96
C ASN A 297 -15.98 23.83 -3.11
N ASP A 298 -16.77 24.85 -2.76
CA ASP A 298 -17.51 25.72 -3.70
C ASP A 298 -18.44 24.95 -4.67
N SER A 299 -18.84 23.74 -4.31
CA SER A 299 -19.68 22.84 -5.08
C SER A 299 -20.65 22.09 -4.16
N PRO A 300 -21.82 21.66 -4.65
CA PRO A 300 -22.67 20.73 -3.91
C PRO A 300 -22.18 19.27 -3.93
N ASP A 301 -21.10 18.98 -4.67
CA ASP A 301 -20.62 17.62 -4.91
C ASP A 301 -20.00 16.98 -3.66
N TYR A 302 -20.33 15.71 -3.41
CA TYR A 302 -19.75 14.92 -2.32
C TYR A 302 -19.70 13.43 -2.66
N VAL A 303 -18.79 12.72 -1.98
CA VAL A 303 -18.65 11.27 -2.01
C VAL A 303 -18.48 10.80 -0.56
N TYR A 304 -19.47 10.09 -0.03
CA TYR A 304 -19.39 9.47 1.29
C TYR A 304 -19.43 7.96 1.14
N SER A 305 -18.44 7.27 1.73
CA SER A 305 -18.38 5.82 1.80
C SER A 305 -18.30 5.37 3.24
N THR A 306 -19.10 4.37 3.62
CA THR A 306 -19.00 3.72 4.92
C THR A 306 -18.92 2.21 4.74
N THR A 307 -17.86 1.61 5.25
CA THR A 307 -17.63 0.17 5.28
C THR A 307 -17.73 -0.32 6.70
N GLN A 308 -18.60 -1.29 6.97
CA GLN A 308 -18.71 -1.97 8.25
C GLN A 308 -18.47 -3.46 8.05
N GLU A 309 -17.59 -4.04 8.86
CA GLU A 309 -17.28 -5.47 8.81
C GLU A 309 -17.35 -6.08 10.21
N ALA A 310 -17.99 -7.23 10.29
CA ALA A 310 -17.96 -8.11 11.45
C ALA A 310 -17.37 -9.45 11.05
N GLU A 311 -16.51 -10.00 11.88
CA GLU A 311 -15.85 -11.26 11.63
C GLU A 311 -15.73 -12.08 12.90
N LEU A 312 -15.98 -13.38 12.78
CA LEU A 312 -15.78 -14.37 13.81
C LEU A 312 -15.09 -15.57 13.17
N TYR A 313 -13.95 -15.98 13.71
CA TYR A 313 -13.28 -17.19 13.24
C TYR A 313 -12.61 -17.94 14.38
N THR A 314 -12.48 -19.25 14.19
CA THR A 314 -11.80 -20.16 15.10
C THR A 314 -10.51 -20.62 14.46
N LYS A 315 -9.44 -20.67 15.25
CA LYS A 315 -8.15 -21.28 14.92
C LYS A 315 -7.99 -22.53 15.76
N TRP A 316 -7.89 -23.69 15.11
CA TRP A 316 -7.75 -24.98 15.79
C TRP A 316 -6.50 -25.72 15.32
N GLN A 317 -5.49 -25.76 16.20
CA GLN A 317 -4.27 -26.54 16.01
C GLN A 317 -4.46 -27.97 16.55
N PHE A 318 -5.20 -28.80 15.81
CA PHE A 318 -5.55 -30.14 16.28
C PHE A 318 -4.35 -31.10 16.38
N SER A 319 -3.20 -30.73 15.80
CA SER A 319 -1.90 -31.35 16.05
C SER A 319 -0.79 -30.32 15.82
N PRO A 320 0.46 -30.52 16.30
CA PRO A 320 1.54 -29.56 16.11
C PRO A 320 1.75 -29.13 14.65
N ALA A 321 1.55 -30.05 13.71
CA ALA A 321 1.74 -29.82 12.29
C ALA A 321 0.48 -29.33 11.54
N HIS A 322 -0.72 -29.39 12.13
CA HIS A 322 -1.96 -29.07 11.44
C HIS A 322 -2.76 -27.99 12.16
N ASN A 323 -3.19 -26.98 11.39
CA ASN A 323 -4.06 -25.91 11.84
C ASN A 323 -5.27 -25.78 10.91
N VAL A 324 -6.44 -25.48 11.45
CA VAL A 324 -7.66 -25.20 10.69
C VAL A 324 -8.22 -23.85 11.13
N LEU A 325 -8.49 -22.99 10.14
CA LEU A 325 -9.26 -21.78 10.31
C LEU A 325 -10.67 -22.01 9.77
N LEU A 326 -11.68 -21.69 10.55
CA LEU A 326 -13.09 -21.70 10.17
C LEU A 326 -13.68 -20.36 10.58
N GLY A 327 -14.33 -19.64 9.68
CA GLY A 327 -14.91 -18.36 10.03
C GLY A 327 -16.07 -17.90 9.17
N SER A 328 -16.72 -16.87 9.67
CA SER A 328 -17.79 -16.14 9.00
C SER A 328 -17.51 -14.65 9.06
N THR A 329 -17.88 -13.95 7.99
CA THR A 329 -17.76 -12.50 7.86
C THR A 329 -19.08 -11.92 7.42
N PHE A 330 -19.49 -10.81 8.01
CA PHE A 330 -20.54 -9.95 7.49
C PHE A 330 -19.91 -8.62 7.08
N LYS A 331 -20.28 -8.10 5.92
CA LYS A 331 -19.79 -6.85 5.37
C LYS A 331 -20.98 -6.07 4.84
N ASP A 332 -21.14 -4.84 5.30
CA ASP A 332 -22.03 -3.84 4.70
C ASP A 332 -21.16 -2.70 4.17
N ILE A 333 -21.33 -2.35 2.89
CA ILE A 333 -20.68 -1.17 2.34
C ILE A 333 -21.68 -0.26 1.67
N LYS A 334 -21.78 0.96 2.22
CA LYS A 334 -22.67 2.02 1.79
C LYS A 334 -21.90 3.11 1.03
N GLY A 335 -22.48 3.58 -0.07
CA GLY A 335 -22.04 4.76 -0.82
C GLY A 335 -23.19 5.76 -0.95
N ASP A 336 -22.92 7.02 -0.62
CA ASP A 336 -23.82 8.16 -0.81
C ASP A 336 -23.06 9.21 -1.62
N VAL A 337 -23.49 9.43 -2.86
CA VAL A 337 -22.77 10.26 -3.83
C VAL A 337 -23.72 11.24 -4.45
N TYR A 338 -23.26 12.48 -4.55
CA TYR A 338 -23.84 13.50 -5.39
C TYR A 338 -22.75 14.18 -6.20
N SER A 339 -22.90 14.22 -7.52
CA SER A 339 -22.06 15.04 -8.38
C SER A 339 -22.87 15.68 -9.49
N LYS A 340 -22.79 17.01 -9.57
CA LYS A 340 -23.53 17.82 -10.52
C LYS A 340 -22.91 17.70 -11.91
N ASN A 341 -23.71 17.35 -12.91
CA ASN A 341 -23.24 17.33 -14.28
C ASN A 341 -23.23 18.75 -14.87
N LEU A 342 -22.03 19.31 -15.05
CA LEU A 342 -21.84 20.66 -15.58
C LEU A 342 -22.02 20.77 -17.12
N TRP A 343 -22.08 19.65 -17.82
CA TRP A 343 -22.13 19.59 -19.29
C TRP A 343 -23.53 19.27 -19.86
N GLY A 344 -24.54 19.21 -18.98
CA GLY A 344 -25.89 18.79 -19.31
C GLY A 344 -26.07 17.27 -19.26
N GLY A 345 -27.25 16.83 -18.82
CA GLY A 345 -27.54 15.43 -18.53
C GLY A 345 -28.08 15.24 -17.11
N ALA A 346 -28.15 13.99 -16.65
CA ALA A 346 -28.56 13.68 -15.29
C ALA A 346 -27.37 13.83 -14.32
N ASP A 347 -27.58 14.45 -13.16
CA ASP A 347 -26.58 14.43 -12.09
C ASP A 347 -26.28 12.98 -11.66
N VAL A 348 -25.07 12.73 -11.15
CA VAL A 348 -24.80 11.50 -10.41
C VAL A 348 -25.43 11.67 -9.04
N LYS A 349 -26.41 10.85 -8.70
CA LYS A 349 -27.00 10.83 -7.37
C LYS A 349 -27.47 9.44 -7.00
N TYR A 350 -26.93 8.88 -5.94
CA TYR A 350 -27.40 7.61 -5.38
C TYR A 350 -27.04 7.50 -3.89
N ASN A 351 -27.78 6.67 -3.17
CA ASN A 351 -27.52 6.33 -1.78
C ASN A 351 -27.84 4.84 -1.61
N GLU A 352 -26.80 4.01 -1.74
CA GLU A 352 -26.93 2.58 -1.98
C GLU A 352 -26.01 1.83 -1.03
N SER A 353 -26.45 0.66 -0.58
CA SER A 353 -25.63 -0.25 0.24
C SER A 353 -25.65 -1.65 -0.33
N VAL A 354 -24.57 -2.39 -0.08
CA VAL A 354 -24.42 -3.78 -0.53
C VAL A 354 -23.92 -4.61 0.65
N ASN A 355 -24.72 -5.58 1.07
CA ASN A 355 -24.28 -6.55 2.06
C ASN A 355 -23.63 -7.76 1.40
N THR A 356 -22.72 -8.39 2.13
CA THR A 356 -22.12 -9.67 1.77
C THR A 356 -21.88 -10.49 3.02
N ILE A 357 -22.36 -11.73 3.02
CA ILE A 357 -22.05 -12.72 4.06
C ILE A 357 -21.06 -13.71 3.46
N GLY A 358 -19.95 -13.94 4.16
CA GLY A 358 -18.92 -14.87 3.75
C GLY A 358 -18.71 -15.97 4.78
N TYR A 359 -18.45 -17.18 4.31
CA TYR A 359 -17.99 -18.31 5.12
C TYR A 359 -16.71 -18.83 4.52
N PHE A 360 -15.72 -19.14 5.36
CA PHE A 360 -14.45 -19.70 4.88
C PHE A 360 -13.97 -20.83 5.78
N VAL A 361 -13.24 -21.75 5.15
CA VAL A 361 -12.46 -22.77 5.82
C VAL A 361 -11.08 -22.84 5.15
N GLN A 362 -10.03 -22.93 5.96
CA GLN A 362 -8.67 -23.12 5.46
C GLN A 362 -7.94 -24.11 6.36
N HIS A 363 -7.37 -25.14 5.74
CA HIS A 363 -6.44 -26.05 6.37
C HIS A 363 -5.00 -25.60 6.08
N GLN A 364 -4.16 -25.66 7.10
CA GLN A 364 -2.73 -25.37 7.04
C GLN A 364 -1.97 -26.56 7.60
N TYR A 365 -0.89 -26.93 6.92
CA TYR A 365 0.04 -27.97 7.37
C TYR A 365 1.45 -27.40 7.36
N GLN A 366 2.23 -27.67 8.42
CA GLN A 366 3.64 -27.28 8.52
C GLN A 366 4.42 -28.34 9.30
N GLN A 367 5.31 -29.06 8.62
CA GLN A 367 6.21 -30.02 9.25
C GLN A 367 7.36 -30.38 8.30
N ASP A 368 8.56 -30.57 8.85
CA ASP A 368 9.76 -31.08 8.14
C ASP A 368 10.08 -30.33 6.82
N GLY A 369 9.90 -29.00 6.84
CA GLY A 369 10.16 -28.13 5.69
C GLY A 369 9.08 -28.17 4.60
N LEU A 370 7.95 -28.87 4.82
CA LEU A 370 6.78 -28.83 3.97
C LEU A 370 5.69 -27.96 4.61
N GLU A 371 5.19 -27.02 3.83
CA GLU A 371 4.09 -26.14 4.19
C GLU A 371 3.01 -26.19 3.13
N THR A 372 1.75 -26.30 3.55
CA THR A 372 0.62 -26.23 2.64
C THR A 372 -0.49 -25.37 3.22
N GLN A 373 -1.25 -24.73 2.33
CA GLN A 373 -2.46 -24.00 2.66
C GLN A 373 -3.52 -24.34 1.63
N VAL A 374 -4.67 -24.84 2.07
CA VAL A 374 -5.79 -25.16 1.19
C VAL A 374 -7.05 -24.60 1.81
N GLY A 375 -7.78 -23.79 1.06
CA GLY A 375 -8.98 -23.17 1.59
C GLY A 375 -10.02 -22.83 0.53
N VAL A 376 -11.24 -22.67 1.00
CA VAL A 376 -12.42 -22.33 0.22
C VAL A 376 -13.20 -21.26 0.97
N ARG A 377 -13.74 -20.31 0.23
CA ARG A 377 -14.63 -19.28 0.72
C ARG A 377 -15.87 -19.21 -0.17
N VAL A 378 -17.03 -19.15 0.47
CA VAL A 378 -18.31 -18.89 -0.18
C VAL A 378 -18.79 -17.52 0.30
N GLU A 379 -19.10 -16.62 -0.64
CA GLU A 379 -19.72 -15.34 -0.33
C GLU A 379 -21.10 -15.29 -0.96
N ASP A 380 -22.09 -14.87 -0.18
CA ASP A 380 -23.43 -14.53 -0.64
C ASP A 380 -23.55 -13.01 -0.67
N ASN A 381 -23.63 -12.45 -1.87
CA ASN A 381 -23.76 -11.02 -2.11
C ASN A 381 -25.21 -10.68 -2.45
N ASP A 382 -25.78 -9.68 -1.77
CA ASP A 382 -27.22 -9.34 -1.90
C ASP A 382 -27.66 -9.03 -3.35
N ARG A 383 -26.73 -8.61 -4.22
CA ARG A 383 -27.04 -8.25 -5.60
C ARG A 383 -26.57 -9.27 -6.63
N PHE A 384 -25.40 -9.87 -6.42
CA PHE A 384 -24.77 -10.77 -7.41
C PHE A 384 -24.92 -12.25 -7.05
N GLY A 385 -25.51 -12.55 -5.90
CA GLY A 385 -25.78 -13.90 -5.43
C GLY A 385 -24.52 -14.57 -4.87
N THR A 386 -24.55 -15.90 -4.89
CA THR A 386 -23.53 -16.72 -4.24
C THR A 386 -22.35 -17.02 -5.17
N HIS A 387 -21.14 -16.76 -4.69
CA HIS A 387 -19.88 -17.04 -5.38
C HIS A 387 -18.94 -17.86 -4.51
N THR A 388 -18.16 -18.74 -5.13
CA THR A 388 -17.17 -19.59 -4.44
C THR A 388 -15.78 -19.32 -4.98
N VAL A 389 -14.84 -19.08 -4.08
CA VAL A 389 -13.41 -18.94 -4.39
C VAL A 389 -12.60 -19.96 -3.62
N GLY A 390 -11.48 -20.38 -4.19
CA GLY A 390 -10.59 -21.38 -3.58
C GLY A 390 -9.14 -21.00 -3.76
N GLN A 391 -8.30 -21.52 -2.87
CA GLN A 391 -6.86 -21.35 -2.89
C GLN A 391 -6.17 -22.65 -2.48
N GLY A 392 -5.08 -22.97 -3.18
CA GLY A 392 -4.14 -24.02 -2.82
C GLY A 392 -2.72 -23.50 -2.95
N ALA A 393 -1.92 -23.65 -1.89
CA ALA A 393 -0.54 -23.23 -1.87
C ALA A 393 0.33 -24.30 -1.21
N ILE A 394 1.55 -24.45 -1.71
CA ILE A 394 2.55 -25.39 -1.19
C ILE A 394 3.92 -24.70 -1.21
N ARG A 395 4.69 -24.89 -0.15
CA ARG A 395 6.11 -24.57 -0.08
C ARG A 395 6.88 -25.77 0.43
N TYR A 396 8.03 -26.04 -0.19
CA TYR A 396 8.87 -27.17 0.18
C TYR A 396 10.34 -26.76 0.25
N GLN A 397 10.99 -27.08 1.37
CA GLN A 397 12.40 -26.88 1.63
C GLN A 397 13.21 -27.98 0.92
N VAL A 398 13.59 -27.74 -0.33
CA VAL A 398 14.28 -28.73 -1.18
C VAL A 398 15.73 -28.97 -0.70
N LEU A 399 16.39 -27.92 -0.18
CA LEU A 399 17.74 -27.95 0.39
C LEU A 399 17.76 -27.07 1.65
N PRO A 400 18.74 -27.17 2.57
CA PRO A 400 18.75 -26.36 3.80
C PRO A 400 18.64 -24.85 3.61
N LEU A 401 19.08 -24.33 2.45
CA LEU A 401 19.06 -22.92 2.10
C LEU A 401 18.16 -22.59 0.90
N THR A 402 17.41 -23.57 0.38
CA THR A 402 16.60 -23.42 -0.82
C THR A 402 15.18 -23.93 -0.60
N SER A 403 14.20 -23.08 -0.86
CA SER A 403 12.79 -23.45 -0.86
C SER A 403 12.13 -23.10 -2.18
N VAL A 404 11.15 -23.90 -2.58
CA VAL A 404 10.29 -23.63 -3.74
C VAL A 404 8.85 -23.57 -3.28
N TYR A 405 8.03 -22.76 -3.95
CA TYR A 405 6.60 -22.72 -3.68
C TYR A 405 5.79 -22.61 -4.96
N ALA A 406 4.52 -22.98 -4.85
CA ALA A 406 3.50 -22.75 -5.85
C ALA A 406 2.20 -22.33 -5.16
N ASN A 407 1.47 -21.40 -5.76
CA ASN A 407 0.17 -20.91 -5.29
C ASN A 407 -0.81 -20.82 -6.47
N ILE A 408 -2.01 -21.32 -6.29
CA ILE A 408 -3.10 -21.28 -7.25
C ILE A 408 -4.36 -20.80 -6.51
N GLY A 409 -5.10 -19.87 -7.11
CA GLY A 409 -6.33 -19.42 -6.48
C GLY A 409 -7.22 -18.60 -7.38
N SER A 410 -8.50 -18.56 -7.03
CA SER A 410 -9.52 -17.74 -7.68
C SER A 410 -9.93 -16.55 -6.81
N ALA A 411 -10.46 -15.52 -7.45
CA ALA A 411 -11.03 -14.34 -6.82
C ALA A 411 -12.28 -13.89 -7.59
N PHE A 412 -13.17 -13.15 -6.96
CA PHE A 412 -14.26 -12.46 -7.65
C PHE A 412 -14.47 -11.07 -7.06
N ARG A 413 -14.81 -10.10 -7.90
CA ARG A 413 -15.15 -8.74 -7.50
C ARG A 413 -16.48 -8.34 -8.09
N ALA A 414 -17.43 -7.98 -7.23
CA ALA A 414 -18.67 -7.36 -7.64
C ALA A 414 -18.43 -5.94 -8.22
N PRO A 415 -19.21 -5.50 -9.23
CA PRO A 415 -19.24 -4.10 -9.65
C PRO A 415 -19.53 -3.17 -8.48
N THR A 416 -18.94 -1.97 -8.50
CA THR A 416 -19.12 -0.96 -7.45
C THR A 416 -20.43 -0.20 -7.60
N THR A 417 -20.79 0.63 -6.60
CA THR A 417 -21.96 1.51 -6.75
C THR A 417 -21.76 2.56 -7.84
N ASN A 418 -20.52 3.05 -8.08
CA ASN A 418 -20.27 3.90 -9.24
C ASN A 418 -20.49 3.13 -10.55
N ASP A 419 -20.02 1.88 -10.62
CA ASP A 419 -20.17 1.05 -11.81
C ASP A 419 -21.65 0.87 -12.20
N LEU A 420 -22.53 0.80 -11.19
CA LEU A 420 -23.94 0.44 -11.34
C LEU A 420 -24.88 1.66 -11.38
N TYR A 421 -24.53 2.78 -10.73
CA TYR A 421 -25.47 3.89 -10.50
C TYR A 421 -24.95 5.30 -10.87
N ALA A 422 -23.65 5.49 -11.09
CA ALA A 422 -23.13 6.79 -11.53
C ALA A 422 -23.43 7.08 -13.02
N VAL A 423 -24.68 7.43 -13.32
CA VAL A 423 -25.22 7.56 -14.68
C VAL A 423 -24.38 8.44 -15.62
N SER A 424 -23.93 9.61 -15.17
CA SER A 424 -23.08 10.51 -15.98
C SER A 424 -21.63 10.06 -16.10
N TRP A 425 -21.23 9.03 -15.37
CA TRP A 425 -19.92 8.37 -15.49
C TRP A 425 -20.00 7.07 -16.30
N GLY A 426 -21.14 6.82 -16.95
CA GLY A 426 -21.36 5.66 -17.82
C GLY A 426 -21.83 4.42 -17.08
N ALA A 427 -22.47 4.57 -15.92
CA ALA A 427 -22.98 3.43 -15.16
C ALA A 427 -23.84 2.46 -15.98
N ASN A 428 -23.75 1.19 -15.60
CA ASN A 428 -24.42 0.10 -16.26
C ASN A 428 -24.92 -0.93 -15.23
N PRO A 429 -26.23 -1.01 -14.96
CA PRO A 429 -26.77 -1.94 -13.97
C PRO A 429 -26.65 -3.41 -14.40
N ASP A 430 -26.37 -3.69 -15.68
CA ASP A 430 -26.26 -5.04 -16.26
C ASP A 430 -24.84 -5.62 -16.15
N LEU A 431 -23.93 -4.96 -15.43
CA LEU A 431 -22.56 -5.44 -15.27
C LEU A 431 -22.52 -6.75 -14.49
N LYS A 432 -21.65 -7.65 -14.93
CA LYS A 432 -21.33 -8.89 -14.24
C LYS A 432 -20.13 -8.71 -13.31
N PRO A 433 -19.99 -9.54 -12.27
CA PRO A 433 -18.76 -9.63 -11.48
C PRO A 433 -17.54 -9.97 -12.36
N GLU A 434 -16.42 -9.37 -11.98
CA GLU A 434 -15.10 -9.76 -12.48
C GLU A 434 -14.66 -11.02 -11.75
N GLU A 435 -14.18 -12.02 -12.47
CA GLU A 435 -13.66 -13.26 -11.89
C GLU A 435 -12.21 -13.43 -12.29
N SER A 436 -11.35 -13.88 -11.37
CA SER A 436 -9.96 -14.11 -11.68
C SER A 436 -9.49 -15.51 -11.29
N PHE A 437 -8.49 -15.98 -12.03
CA PHE A 437 -7.80 -17.22 -11.73
C PHE A 437 -6.29 -17.02 -11.91
N SER A 438 -5.55 -17.27 -10.85
CA SER A 438 -4.13 -16.96 -10.72
C SER A 438 -3.29 -18.20 -10.45
N TYR A 439 -2.12 -18.25 -11.09
CA TYR A 439 -1.07 -19.23 -10.86
C TYR A 439 0.23 -18.50 -10.55
N GLU A 440 0.97 -19.00 -9.58
CA GLU A 440 2.27 -18.48 -9.19
C GLU A 440 3.21 -19.62 -8.80
N MET A 441 4.48 -19.48 -9.14
CA MET A 441 5.56 -20.36 -8.69
C MET A 441 6.79 -19.52 -8.37
N GLY A 442 7.56 -19.92 -7.37
CA GLY A 442 8.78 -19.22 -7.01
C GLY A 442 9.81 -20.09 -6.30
N VAL A 443 11.02 -19.55 -6.21
CA VAL A 443 12.15 -20.13 -5.49
C VAL A 443 12.80 -19.05 -4.64
N ASP A 444 13.15 -19.40 -3.42
CA ASP A 444 13.94 -18.57 -2.51
C ASP A 444 15.21 -19.34 -2.13
N GLN A 445 16.36 -18.69 -2.30
CA GLN A 445 17.68 -19.25 -2.12
C GLN A 445 18.52 -18.33 -1.25
N LYS A 446 19.02 -18.83 -0.12
CA LYS A 446 20.11 -18.21 0.62
C LYS A 446 21.44 -18.73 0.09
N LEU A 447 22.35 -17.86 -0.34
CA LEU A 447 23.71 -18.29 -0.75
C LEU A 447 24.63 -18.43 0.46
N ASN A 448 24.41 -17.60 1.47
CA ASN A 448 25.03 -17.60 2.80
C ASN A 448 24.13 -16.80 3.75
N ASP A 449 24.61 -16.51 4.96
CA ASP A 449 23.86 -15.74 5.97
C ASP A 449 23.59 -14.28 5.55
N ASN A 450 24.31 -13.78 4.55
CA ASN A 450 24.30 -12.38 4.14
C ASN A 450 23.60 -12.14 2.80
N ILE A 451 23.31 -13.17 2.00
CA ILE A 451 22.74 -13.04 0.64
C ILE A 451 21.51 -13.92 0.48
N GLU A 452 20.38 -13.29 0.17
CA GLU A 452 19.12 -13.95 -0.15
C GLU A 452 18.65 -13.55 -1.55
N LEU A 453 18.26 -14.55 -2.35
CA LEU A 453 17.74 -14.42 -3.70
C LEU A 453 16.31 -14.94 -3.74
N GLY A 454 15.42 -14.22 -4.42
CA GLY A 454 14.06 -14.66 -4.70
C GLY A 454 13.76 -14.55 -6.18
N LEU A 455 13.10 -15.56 -6.73
CA LEU A 455 12.55 -15.52 -8.09
C LEU A 455 11.09 -15.97 -8.04
N SER A 456 10.23 -15.35 -8.83
CA SER A 456 8.85 -15.81 -9.01
C SER A 456 8.35 -15.51 -10.41
N VAL A 457 7.43 -16.34 -10.87
CA VAL A 457 6.70 -16.18 -12.12
C VAL A 457 5.22 -16.38 -11.86
N TYR A 458 4.39 -15.58 -12.52
CA TYR A 458 2.95 -15.62 -12.29
C TYR A 458 2.15 -15.39 -13.56
N ARG A 459 0.92 -15.88 -13.54
CA ARG A 459 -0.10 -15.62 -14.54
C ARG A 459 -1.45 -15.45 -13.86
N ASN A 460 -2.06 -14.28 -14.02
CA ASN A 460 -3.42 -13.99 -13.58
C ASN A 460 -4.29 -13.74 -14.81
N LYS A 461 -5.47 -14.35 -14.85
CA LYS A 461 -6.47 -14.13 -15.89
C LYS A 461 -7.73 -13.61 -15.24
N VAL A 462 -8.20 -12.45 -15.71
CA VAL A 462 -9.43 -11.82 -15.25
C VAL A 462 -10.46 -11.88 -16.38
N ASP A 463 -11.57 -12.56 -16.13
CA ASP A 463 -12.74 -12.64 -16.98
C ASP A 463 -13.75 -11.54 -16.56
N ASN A 464 -14.55 -11.06 -17.53
CA ASN A 464 -15.54 -9.99 -17.35
C ASN A 464 -14.96 -8.65 -16.85
N LEU A 465 -13.70 -8.34 -17.16
CA LEU A 465 -13.03 -7.11 -16.73
C LEU A 465 -13.92 -5.88 -17.00
N ILE A 466 -14.18 -5.05 -16.01
CA ILE A 466 -15.02 -3.86 -16.17
C ILE A 466 -14.16 -2.76 -16.79
N SER A 467 -14.64 -2.18 -17.90
CA SER A 467 -13.93 -1.13 -18.62
C SER A 467 -14.90 -0.11 -19.19
N TYR A 468 -14.42 1.13 -19.32
CA TYR A 468 -15.17 2.22 -19.91
C TYR A 468 -14.96 2.24 -21.43
N GLN A 469 -16.05 2.13 -22.19
CA GLN A 469 -16.04 2.17 -23.65
C GLN A 469 -17.21 3.01 -24.17
N ALA A 470 -16.87 4.02 -24.99
CA ALA A 470 -17.84 4.85 -25.71
C ALA A 470 -18.97 5.42 -24.82
N GLY A 471 -18.63 5.97 -23.65
CA GLY A 471 -19.63 6.58 -22.78
C GLY A 471 -20.24 5.64 -21.73
N LYS A 472 -19.94 4.35 -21.77
CA LYS A 472 -20.59 3.33 -20.92
C LYS A 472 -19.59 2.34 -20.35
N LEU A 473 -19.81 1.90 -19.12
CA LEU A 473 -19.12 0.78 -18.50
C LEU A 473 -19.66 -0.54 -19.04
N ILE A 474 -18.76 -1.42 -19.48
CA ILE A 474 -19.08 -2.74 -19.99
C ILE A 474 -18.11 -3.77 -19.41
N ASN A 475 -18.54 -5.03 -19.33
CA ASN A 475 -17.60 -6.13 -19.14
C ASN A 475 -16.89 -6.40 -20.47
N VAL A 476 -15.59 -6.13 -20.54
CA VAL A 476 -14.74 -6.63 -21.63
C VAL A 476 -14.37 -8.07 -21.33
N ASN A 477 -14.28 -8.92 -22.36
CA ASN A 477 -14.27 -10.36 -22.18
C ASN A 477 -13.18 -10.85 -21.20
N LYS A 478 -11.90 -10.61 -21.51
CA LYS A 478 -10.77 -11.19 -20.76
C LYS A 478 -9.53 -10.29 -20.78
N ALA A 479 -8.82 -10.23 -19.66
CA ALA A 479 -7.47 -9.67 -19.58
C ALA A 479 -6.51 -10.66 -18.93
N THR A 480 -5.30 -10.76 -19.47
CA THR A 480 -4.25 -11.65 -18.96
C THR A 480 -3.05 -10.80 -18.50
N PHE A 481 -2.59 -11.09 -17.29
CA PHE A 481 -1.40 -10.50 -16.65
C PHE A 481 -0.37 -11.61 -16.48
N THR A 482 0.77 -11.51 -17.16
CA THR A 482 1.86 -12.49 -17.07
C THR A 482 3.14 -11.77 -16.72
N GLY A 483 3.87 -12.27 -15.73
CA GLY A 483 5.04 -11.56 -15.24
C GLY A 483 5.98 -12.42 -14.43
N GLY A 484 7.06 -11.80 -13.98
CA GLY A 484 8.02 -12.39 -13.08
C GLY A 484 8.72 -11.33 -12.25
N GLU A 485 9.19 -11.73 -11.08
CA GLU A 485 9.89 -10.88 -10.13
C GLU A 485 11.20 -11.55 -9.72
N ALA A 486 12.24 -10.75 -9.56
CA ALA A 486 13.53 -11.17 -9.04
C ALA A 486 13.94 -10.22 -7.90
N SER A 487 14.35 -10.77 -6.77
CA SER A 487 14.84 -10.01 -5.63
C SER A 487 16.22 -10.49 -5.21
N LEU A 488 17.04 -9.56 -4.77
CA LEU A 488 18.32 -9.81 -4.13
C LEU A 488 18.40 -8.93 -2.89
N GLN A 489 18.64 -9.55 -1.75
CA GLN A 489 18.93 -8.89 -0.48
C GLN A 489 20.34 -9.28 -0.07
N TRP A 490 21.12 -8.28 0.31
CA TRP A 490 22.44 -8.45 0.87
C TRP A 490 22.61 -7.56 2.10
N GLN A 491 23.13 -8.14 3.18
CA GLN A 491 23.47 -7.39 4.38
C GLN A 491 24.75 -7.93 4.97
N GLN A 492 25.68 -7.03 5.30
CA GLN A 492 26.90 -7.35 6.01
C GLN A 492 27.24 -6.22 6.97
N ASP A 493 27.26 -6.53 8.26
CA ASP A 493 27.42 -5.56 9.35
C ASP A 493 26.40 -4.42 9.19
N ALA A 494 26.88 -3.19 9.03
CA ALA A 494 26.06 -2.01 8.82
C ALA A 494 25.73 -1.73 7.34
N LEU A 495 26.39 -2.42 6.39
CA LEU A 495 26.11 -2.24 4.96
C LEU A 495 24.94 -3.10 4.51
N PHE A 496 24.07 -2.53 3.69
CA PHE A 496 22.97 -3.26 3.09
C PHE A 496 22.76 -2.90 1.63
N PHE A 497 22.16 -3.83 0.90
CA PHE A 497 21.77 -3.69 -0.49
C PHE A 497 20.54 -4.55 -0.74
N ASN A 498 19.46 -3.93 -1.20
CA ASN A 498 18.21 -4.58 -1.55
C ASN A 498 17.85 -4.18 -2.97
N THR A 499 17.51 -5.12 -3.84
CA THR A 499 17.03 -4.82 -5.19
C THR A 499 15.89 -5.74 -5.57
N THR A 500 14.89 -5.19 -6.25
CA THR A 500 13.78 -5.94 -6.83
C THR A 500 13.59 -5.50 -8.27
N TYR A 501 13.58 -6.46 -9.18
CA TYR A 501 13.18 -6.29 -10.56
C TYR A 501 11.82 -6.96 -10.78
N ALA A 502 10.91 -6.26 -11.46
CA ALA A 502 9.61 -6.81 -11.83
C ALA A 502 9.34 -6.60 -13.32
N TYR A 503 8.92 -7.67 -13.98
CA TYR A 503 8.39 -7.65 -15.34
C TYR A 503 6.90 -8.00 -15.32
N VAL A 504 6.09 -7.24 -16.06
CA VAL A 504 4.68 -7.57 -16.26
C VAL A 504 4.22 -7.23 -17.68
N GLN A 505 3.50 -8.15 -18.30
CA GLN A 505 2.70 -7.90 -19.48
C GLN A 505 1.22 -8.00 -19.12
N ALA A 506 0.56 -6.84 -19.12
CA ALA A 506 -0.88 -6.71 -18.90
C ALA A 506 -1.59 -6.51 -20.25
N LYS A 507 -2.38 -7.48 -20.70
CA LYS A 507 -2.96 -7.51 -22.05
C LYS A 507 -4.48 -7.68 -22.01
N ASN A 508 -5.18 -6.88 -22.80
CA ASN A 508 -6.59 -7.15 -23.12
C ASN A 508 -6.64 -8.24 -24.19
N ASP A 509 -7.27 -9.37 -23.88
CA ASP A 509 -7.25 -10.56 -24.73
C ASP A 509 -8.14 -10.44 -25.96
N GLU A 510 -9.07 -9.48 -26.01
CA GLU A 510 -9.93 -9.24 -27.17
C GLU A 510 -9.21 -8.35 -28.20
N THR A 511 -8.79 -7.17 -27.78
CA THR A 511 -8.10 -6.20 -28.64
C THR A 511 -6.64 -6.57 -28.92
N LYS A 512 -6.08 -7.50 -28.14
CA LYS A 512 -4.66 -7.89 -28.11
C LYS A 512 -3.70 -6.73 -27.80
N LYS A 513 -4.20 -5.62 -27.25
CA LYS A 513 -3.40 -4.45 -26.86
C LYS A 513 -2.97 -4.53 -25.39
N ASP A 514 -1.81 -3.93 -25.10
CA ASP A 514 -1.37 -3.74 -23.71
C ASP A 514 -2.33 -2.77 -23.00
N LEU A 515 -2.58 -2.97 -21.71
CA LEU A 515 -3.35 -2.04 -20.88
C LEU A 515 -2.59 -0.74 -20.62
N ASN A 516 -3.33 0.36 -20.47
CA ASN A 516 -2.76 1.69 -20.24
C ASN A 516 -2.10 1.80 -18.87
N ARG A 517 -1.06 2.64 -18.76
CA ARG A 517 -0.34 2.98 -17.53
C ARG A 517 0.21 1.74 -16.81
N ARG A 518 0.71 0.77 -17.60
CA ARG A 518 1.37 -0.45 -17.14
C ARG A 518 2.77 -0.53 -17.75
N PRO A 519 3.80 0.05 -17.10
CA PRO A 519 5.17 -0.13 -17.55
C PRO A 519 5.53 -1.61 -17.43
N LYS A 520 6.19 -2.15 -18.47
CA LYS A 520 6.53 -3.57 -18.52
C LYS A 520 7.67 -3.94 -17.59
N GLN A 521 8.55 -3.00 -17.28
CA GLN A 521 9.71 -3.24 -16.43
C GLN A 521 9.79 -2.21 -15.33
N SER A 522 10.11 -2.69 -14.13
CA SER A 522 10.33 -1.90 -12.94
C SER A 522 11.56 -2.41 -12.20
N LEU A 523 12.38 -1.51 -11.68
CA LEU A 523 13.51 -1.83 -10.81
C LEU A 523 13.46 -0.90 -9.60
N THR A 524 13.60 -1.47 -8.41
CA THR A 524 13.88 -0.71 -7.20
C THR A 524 15.17 -1.22 -6.59
N LEU A 525 16.05 -0.32 -6.17
CA LEU A 525 17.34 -0.64 -5.58
C LEU A 525 17.58 0.30 -4.40
N THR A 526 17.81 -0.24 -3.23
CA THR A 526 18.07 0.51 -2.00
C THR A 526 19.37 0.02 -1.39
N THR A 527 20.30 0.92 -1.16
CA THR A 527 21.61 0.58 -0.59
C THR A 527 22.03 1.64 0.42
N GLY A 528 22.83 1.27 1.39
CA GLY A 528 23.20 2.20 2.44
C GLY A 528 24.09 1.60 3.50
N TRP A 529 24.29 2.40 4.52
CA TRP A 529 25.00 2.06 5.73
C TRP A 529 24.17 2.51 6.94
N ASP A 530 23.99 1.62 7.91
CA ASP A 530 23.21 1.84 9.13
C ASP A 530 23.85 1.05 10.28
N ASP A 531 24.41 1.76 11.26
CA ASP A 531 24.98 1.17 12.48
C ASP A 531 24.13 1.43 13.74
N GLY A 532 22.91 1.94 13.56
CA GLY A 532 22.02 2.36 14.64
C GLY A 532 22.32 3.73 15.25
N VAL A 533 23.53 4.28 15.08
CA VAL A 533 23.88 5.65 15.50
C VAL A 533 23.78 6.60 14.32
N TYR A 534 24.27 6.19 13.17
CA TYR A 534 24.25 6.93 11.93
C TYR A 534 23.64 6.03 10.86
N GLY A 535 22.89 6.64 9.96
CA GLY A 535 22.37 5.95 8.80
C GLY A 535 22.40 6.84 7.58
N ILE A 536 22.72 6.25 6.43
CA ILE A 536 22.59 6.87 5.13
C ILE A 536 22.13 5.82 4.13
N SER A 537 21.09 6.14 3.36
CA SER A 537 20.56 5.26 2.34
C SER A 537 20.24 6.01 1.07
N ALA A 538 20.37 5.31 -0.07
CA ALA A 538 19.93 5.78 -1.37
C ALA A 538 19.01 4.73 -1.99
N SER A 539 17.84 5.16 -2.45
CA SER A 539 16.83 4.32 -3.11
C SER A 539 16.57 4.81 -4.52
N VAL A 540 16.86 3.97 -5.52
CA VAL A 540 16.60 4.21 -6.93
C VAL A 540 15.31 3.50 -7.33
N VAL A 541 14.40 4.22 -7.97
CA VAL A 541 13.20 3.69 -8.62
C VAL A 541 13.32 3.95 -10.11
N ALA A 542 13.25 2.90 -10.92
CA ALA A 542 13.28 2.98 -12.36
C ALA A 542 12.07 2.26 -12.97
N LYS A 543 11.41 2.90 -13.94
CA LYS A 543 10.27 2.35 -14.67
C LYS A 543 10.49 2.49 -16.17
N SER A 544 10.11 1.47 -16.94
CA SER A 544 10.06 1.57 -18.40
C SER A 544 8.94 2.51 -18.84
N ASN A 545 8.87 2.81 -20.14
CA ASN A 545 7.72 3.51 -20.70
C ASN A 545 6.42 2.70 -20.54
N SER A 546 5.28 3.39 -20.68
CA SER A 546 3.96 2.78 -20.74
C SER A 546 3.05 3.54 -21.71
N LYS A 547 2.07 2.84 -22.28
CA LYS A 547 1.04 3.46 -23.13
C LYS A 547 -0.01 4.14 -22.26
N ASP A 548 -0.64 5.19 -22.77
CA ASP A 548 -1.78 5.85 -22.15
C ASP A 548 -2.88 6.15 -23.19
N PHE A 549 -3.95 6.82 -22.78
CA PHE A 549 -5.10 7.13 -23.63
C PHE A 549 -4.72 8.02 -24.83
N ALA A 550 -5.53 7.95 -25.89
CA ALA A 550 -5.37 8.75 -27.11
C ALA A 550 -6.56 9.70 -27.23
N ASP A 551 -6.37 10.98 -27.58
CA ASP A 551 -7.49 11.93 -27.70
C ASP A 551 -8.59 11.46 -28.65
N TYR A 552 -8.24 10.65 -29.66
CA TYR A 552 -9.19 10.13 -30.64
C TYR A 552 -8.96 8.63 -30.86
N PRO A 553 -10.02 7.83 -31.09
CA PRO A 553 -9.90 6.38 -31.32
C PRO A 553 -8.98 5.99 -32.49
N SER A 554 -8.77 6.91 -33.43
CA SER A 554 -7.93 6.73 -34.62
C SER A 554 -6.48 7.20 -34.47
N THR A 555 -6.08 7.77 -33.32
CA THR A 555 -4.70 8.24 -33.11
C THR A 555 -3.85 7.21 -32.39
N THR A 556 -2.53 7.31 -32.57
CA THR A 556 -1.57 6.50 -31.83
C THR A 556 -1.71 6.81 -30.33
N PRO A 557 -1.79 5.78 -29.45
CA PRO A 557 -1.78 5.98 -28.01
C PRO A 557 -0.62 6.86 -27.56
N THR A 558 -0.89 7.77 -26.63
CA THR A 558 0.18 8.54 -26.00
C THR A 558 1.10 7.62 -25.20
N ILE A 559 2.34 8.06 -24.96
CA ILE A 559 3.34 7.28 -24.26
C ILE A 559 3.85 8.10 -23.09
N ASN A 560 3.73 7.54 -21.89
CA ASN A 560 4.44 8.03 -20.72
C ASN A 560 5.88 7.49 -20.79
N PRO A 561 6.90 8.35 -20.94
CA PRO A 561 8.29 7.90 -21.02
C PRO A 561 8.73 7.14 -19.77
N GLY A 562 9.76 6.30 -19.92
CA GLY A 562 10.42 5.71 -18.76
C GLY A 562 11.16 6.78 -17.96
N TYR A 563 11.36 6.53 -16.67
CA TYR A 563 12.04 7.44 -15.76
C TYR A 563 12.90 6.69 -14.76
N VAL A 564 13.83 7.42 -14.15
CA VAL A 564 14.62 6.99 -13.00
C VAL A 564 14.60 8.13 -12.00
N SER A 565 14.27 7.83 -10.74
CA SER A 565 14.33 8.78 -9.63
C SER A 565 15.13 8.17 -8.49
N THR A 566 15.87 9.01 -7.76
CA THR A 566 16.68 8.59 -6.62
C THR A 566 16.28 9.37 -5.38
N ASN A 567 16.01 8.66 -4.30
CA ASN A 567 15.73 9.22 -2.98
C ASN A 567 16.93 8.99 -2.09
N VAL A 568 17.27 9.95 -1.24
CA VAL A 568 18.35 9.85 -0.26
C VAL A 568 17.80 10.14 1.13
N ASN A 569 18.12 9.30 2.10
CA ASN A 569 17.85 9.55 3.51
C ASN A 569 19.18 9.53 4.28
N ALA A 570 19.29 10.38 5.30
CA ALA A 570 20.34 10.26 6.28
C ALA A 570 19.83 10.62 7.68
N TYR A 571 20.40 10.01 8.71
CA TYR A 571 20.13 10.36 10.10
C TYR A 571 21.37 10.26 10.99
N TRP A 572 21.28 10.94 12.12
CA TRP A 572 22.20 10.86 13.24
C TRP A 572 21.44 10.82 14.56
N GLN A 573 21.61 9.73 15.30
CA GLN A 573 21.18 9.54 16.68
C GLN A 573 22.17 10.24 17.61
N ALA A 574 22.06 11.56 17.72
CA ALA A 574 22.97 12.41 18.48
C ALA A 574 23.04 12.04 19.98
N THR A 575 21.91 11.62 20.55
CA THR A 575 21.81 11.01 21.89
C THR A 575 20.71 9.96 21.86
N PRO A 576 20.55 9.08 22.87
CA PRO A 576 19.40 8.17 22.93
C PRO A 576 18.02 8.88 22.84
N MET A 577 17.96 10.16 23.18
CA MET A 577 16.74 10.99 23.19
C MET A 577 16.59 11.87 21.95
N ILE A 578 17.62 12.08 21.13
CA ILE A 578 17.60 13.07 20.03
C ILE A 578 18.10 12.42 18.75
N LYS A 579 17.22 12.38 17.74
CA LYS A 579 17.54 11.95 16.37
C LYS A 579 17.38 13.12 15.40
N LEU A 580 18.42 13.44 14.66
CA LEU A 580 18.39 14.38 13.54
C LEU A 580 18.31 13.58 12.23
N PHE A 581 17.55 14.05 11.26
CA PHE A 581 17.43 13.37 9.98
C PHE A 581 17.16 14.33 8.82
N THR A 582 17.44 13.87 7.60
CA THR A 582 17.12 14.57 6.36
C THR A 582 16.64 13.58 5.31
N ASN A 583 15.71 14.03 4.48
CA ASN A 583 15.19 13.29 3.34
C ASN A 583 15.32 14.16 2.10
N VAL A 584 15.79 13.57 0.99
CA VAL A 584 15.77 14.20 -0.32
C VAL A 584 15.14 13.23 -1.30
N GLU A 585 13.85 13.40 -1.51
CA GLU A 585 13.11 12.64 -2.51
C GLU A 585 13.39 13.20 -3.91
N ASN A 586 13.61 12.32 -4.88
CA ASN A 586 13.91 12.68 -6.26
C ASN A 586 15.05 13.72 -6.35
N ILE A 587 16.22 13.39 -5.80
CA ILE A 587 17.40 14.27 -5.70
C ILE A 587 17.83 14.85 -7.07
N GLY A 588 17.54 14.13 -8.16
CA GLY A 588 17.82 14.57 -9.53
C GLY A 588 16.81 15.55 -10.12
N ASP A 589 15.73 15.90 -9.39
CA ASP A 589 14.64 16.75 -9.87
C ASP A 589 14.00 16.26 -11.16
N VAL A 590 13.89 14.94 -11.31
CA VAL A 590 13.36 14.35 -12.54
C VAL A 590 11.86 14.63 -12.59
N ASN A 591 11.45 15.43 -13.56
CA ASN A 591 10.05 15.66 -13.89
C ASN A 591 9.61 14.62 -14.93
N TYR A 592 8.75 13.68 -14.53
CA TYR A 592 8.25 12.61 -15.38
C TYR A 592 6.72 12.63 -15.47
N LYS A 593 6.23 12.15 -16.61
CA LYS A 593 4.81 12.10 -16.95
C LYS A 593 4.17 10.87 -16.33
N THR A 594 3.06 11.06 -15.62
CA THR A 594 2.38 9.98 -14.90
C THR A 594 1.10 9.54 -15.62
N ALA A 595 0.36 10.49 -16.16
CA ALA A 595 -0.85 10.23 -16.93
C ALA A 595 -1.12 11.32 -17.98
N TYR A 596 -1.70 10.94 -19.11
CA TYR A 596 -2.16 11.90 -20.12
C TYR A 596 -3.47 12.58 -19.70
N ASN A 597 -3.54 13.92 -19.81
CA ASN A 597 -4.69 14.75 -19.45
C ASN A 597 -5.42 15.36 -20.67
N GLY A 598 -5.01 14.99 -21.89
CA GLY A 598 -5.61 15.50 -23.14
C GLY A 598 -4.92 16.76 -23.69
N ASN A 599 -5.14 17.03 -24.98
CA ASN A 599 -4.62 18.23 -25.68
C ASN A 599 -3.09 18.47 -25.54
N GLY A 600 -2.30 17.40 -25.44
CA GLY A 600 -0.85 17.46 -25.26
C GLY A 600 -0.38 17.71 -23.83
N VAL A 601 -1.29 17.86 -22.87
CA VAL A 601 -0.99 18.07 -21.45
C VAL A 601 -0.92 16.74 -20.71
N TYR A 602 0.02 16.62 -19.78
CA TYR A 602 0.22 15.46 -18.93
C TYR A 602 0.17 15.88 -17.46
N TYR A 603 -0.39 14.99 -16.64
CA TYR A 603 -0.08 14.95 -15.22
C TYR A 603 1.38 14.57 -15.03
N ILE A 604 2.02 15.19 -14.04
CA ILE A 604 3.43 15.00 -13.71
C ILE A 604 3.59 14.55 -12.26
N ASN A 605 4.78 14.09 -11.89
CA ASN A 605 5.10 13.81 -10.49
C ASN A 605 5.31 15.10 -9.68
N GLY A 606 5.33 14.97 -8.36
CA GLY A 606 5.54 16.08 -7.44
C GLY A 606 6.93 16.76 -7.45
N GLY A 607 7.87 16.35 -8.30
CA GLY A 607 9.22 16.93 -8.36
C GLY A 607 10.15 16.50 -7.22
N ARG A 608 11.22 17.27 -6.95
CA ARG A 608 12.09 17.08 -5.78
C ARG A 608 11.42 17.61 -4.51
N ILE A 609 11.61 16.90 -3.39
CA ILE A 609 11.27 17.37 -2.04
C ILE A 609 12.46 17.09 -1.12
N ALA A 610 13.15 18.15 -0.71
CA ALA A 610 14.16 18.08 0.37
C ALA A 610 13.56 18.52 1.71
N SER A 611 13.83 17.77 2.77
CA SER A 611 13.41 18.07 4.14
C SER A 611 14.47 17.72 5.18
N ALA A 612 14.35 18.33 6.35
CA ALA A 612 15.15 18.02 7.53
C ALA A 612 14.27 18.09 8.77
N GLY A 613 14.55 17.21 9.73
CA GLY A 613 13.75 17.10 10.94
C GLY A 613 14.53 16.64 12.16
N VAL A 614 13.86 16.72 13.29
CA VAL A 614 14.34 16.27 14.59
C VAL A 614 13.25 15.49 15.29
N THR A 615 13.63 14.38 15.91
CA THR A 615 12.78 13.64 16.85
C THR A 615 13.40 13.69 18.23
N PHE A 616 12.61 14.11 19.22
CA PHE A 616 12.91 13.98 20.64
C PHE A 616 12.13 12.77 21.17
N ARG A 617 12.80 11.85 21.86
CA ARG A 617 12.20 10.65 22.50
C ARG A 617 12.53 10.65 23.99
N TYR A 618 11.59 10.20 24.81
CA TYR A 618 11.73 9.94 26.25
C TYR A 618 11.36 8.50 26.55
#